data_AF-H5XXQ1-F1
#
_entry.id   AF-H5XXQ1-F1
#
_cell.length_a   1.000
_cell.length_b   1.000
_cell.length_c   1.000
_cell.angle_alpha   90.00
_cell.angle_beta   90.00
_cell.angle_gamma   90.00
#
_symmetry.space_group_name_H-M   'P 1'
#
loop_
_entity.id
_entity.type
_entity.pdbx_description
1 polymer ?
#
loop_
_entity_poly.entity_id
_entity_poly.type
_entity_poly.pdbx_seq_one_letter_code
_entity_poly.pdbx_strand_id
1 'polypeptide(L)'
;MRGLVAEKLSKVLGLNMVVIGLVIGFALFAAYAIPLPEGAEAEGQAGYLTFQSTCTACHDADTVQNYQGSSSWPEIIDLMKGYGAFMKEKEEEEILHYLEEAYPR
;
A
#
# COMPACT_ATOMS: atom_id res chain seq x y z
N MET A 1 -10.52 -39.17 42.70
CA MET A 1 -9.72 -39.46 41.49
C MET A 1 -10.48 -39.23 40.18
N ARG A 2 -11.81 -39.46 40.10
CA ARG A 2 -12.62 -39.29 38.87
C ARG A 2 -12.77 -37.85 38.32
N GLY A 3 -12.71 -36.81 39.16
CA GLY A 3 -12.89 -35.41 38.73
C GLY A 3 -11.65 -34.76 38.08
N LEU A 4 -10.45 -35.13 38.52
CA LEU A 4 -9.18 -34.59 38.00
C LEU A 4 -8.89 -35.01 36.55
N VAL A 5 -9.42 -36.17 36.13
CA VAL A 5 -9.23 -36.70 34.77
C VAL A 5 -10.15 -35.99 33.77
N ALA A 6 -11.37 -35.64 34.18
CA ALA A 6 -12.35 -34.95 33.32
C ALA A 6 -11.93 -33.49 33.01
N GLU A 7 -11.39 -32.77 34.00
CA GLU A 7 -10.89 -31.41 33.79
C GLU A 7 -9.65 -31.36 32.88
N LYS A 8 -8.71 -32.29 33.05
CA LYS A 8 -7.54 -32.40 32.16
C LYS A 8 -7.95 -32.74 30.73
N LEU A 9 -8.93 -33.63 30.55
CA LEU A 9 -9.41 -34.02 29.23
C LEU A 9 -10.14 -32.88 28.52
N SER A 10 -10.95 -32.10 29.25
CA SER A 10 -11.65 -30.92 28.70
C SER A 10 -10.68 -29.80 28.28
N LYS A 11 -9.62 -29.54 29.07
CA LYS A 11 -8.58 -28.56 28.72
C LYS A 11 -7.72 -29.01 27.54
N VAL A 12 -7.37 -30.29 27.45
CA VAL A 12 -6.61 -30.84 26.31
C VAL A 12 -7.45 -30.83 25.03
N LEU A 13 -8.74 -31.16 25.13
CA LEU A 13 -9.66 -31.11 24.00
C LEU A 13 -9.90 -29.67 23.51
N GLY A 14 -10.10 -28.72 24.43
CA GLY A 14 -10.25 -27.30 24.12
C GLY A 14 -8.98 -26.68 23.53
N LEU A 15 -7.81 -26.99 24.08
CA LEU A 15 -6.52 -26.51 23.57
C LEU A 15 -6.23 -27.06 22.16
N ASN A 16 -6.49 -28.35 21.92
CA ASN A 16 -6.32 -28.94 20.59
C ASN A 16 -7.29 -28.33 19.57
N MET A 17 -8.55 -28.07 19.95
CA MET A 17 -9.52 -27.39 19.09
C MET A 17 -9.07 -25.98 18.69
N VAL A 18 -8.50 -25.22 19.64
CA VAL A 18 -7.95 -23.87 19.35
C VAL A 18 -6.73 -23.95 18.41
N VAL A 19 -5.81 -24.89 18.64
CA VAL A 19 -4.62 -25.08 17.79
C VAL A 19 -5.02 -25.53 16.39
N ILE A 20 -5.98 -26.46 16.26
CA ILE A 20 -6.50 -26.91 14.98
C ILE A 20 -7.20 -25.76 14.24
N GLY A 21 -7.99 -24.95 14.94
CA GLY A 21 -8.62 -23.76 14.37
C GLY A 21 -7.60 -22.74 13.86
N LEU A 22 -6.51 -22.52 14.59
CA LEU A 22 -5.41 -21.63 14.19
C LEU A 22 -4.67 -22.16 12.95
N VAL A 23 -4.37 -23.45 12.92
CA VAL A 23 -3.65 -24.09 11.79
C VAL A 23 -4.52 -24.10 10.53
N ILE A 24 -5.80 -24.47 10.63
CA ILE A 24 -6.72 -24.49 9.49
C ILE A 24 -7.01 -23.07 9.01
N GLY A 25 -7.26 -22.13 9.94
CA GLY A 25 -7.47 -20.72 9.61
C GLY A 25 -6.28 -20.10 8.89
N PHE A 26 -5.06 -20.38 9.35
CA PHE A 26 -3.83 -19.91 8.71
C PHE A 26 -3.58 -20.57 7.34
N ALA A 27 -3.85 -21.86 7.20
CA ALA A 27 -3.71 -22.57 5.93
C ALA A 27 -4.70 -22.08 4.86
N LEU A 28 -5.94 -21.76 5.26
CA LEU A 28 -6.92 -21.15 4.37
C LEU A 28 -6.55 -19.69 4.04
N PHE A 29 -5.93 -18.96 4.97
CA PHE A 29 -5.41 -17.60 4.75
C PHE A 29 -4.39 -17.53 3.62
N ALA A 30 -3.42 -18.45 3.64
CA ALA A 30 -2.35 -18.50 2.66
C ALA A 30 -2.85 -18.79 1.23
N ALA A 31 -3.94 -19.54 1.08
CA ALA A 31 -4.47 -19.92 -0.23
C ALA A 31 -5.10 -18.76 -1.02
N TYR A 32 -5.44 -17.64 -0.36
CA TYR A 32 -5.95 -16.43 -1.01
C TYR A 32 -4.96 -15.27 -1.02
N ALA A 33 -3.74 -15.46 -0.53
CA ALA A 33 -2.71 -14.43 -0.65
C ALA A 33 -2.41 -14.21 -2.14
N ILE A 34 -2.86 -13.08 -2.69
CA ILE A 34 -2.45 -12.63 -4.00
C ILE A 34 -0.98 -12.21 -3.85
N PRO A 35 -0.02 -12.87 -4.51
CA PRO A 35 1.37 -12.42 -4.47
C PRO A 35 1.43 -11.06 -5.16
N LEU A 36 1.58 -9.99 -4.36
CA LEU A 36 1.95 -8.70 -4.90
C LEU A 36 3.38 -8.83 -5.47
N PRO A 37 3.67 -8.22 -6.62
CA PRO A 37 5.04 -8.14 -7.11
C PRO A 37 5.91 -7.57 -5.99
N GLU A 38 7.04 -8.22 -5.70
CA GLU A 38 7.95 -7.83 -4.61
C GLU A 38 8.48 -6.38 -4.76
N GLY A 39 8.31 -5.78 -5.94
CA GLY A 39 8.60 -4.38 -6.24
C GLY A 39 7.44 -3.41 -6.11
N ALA A 40 6.17 -3.84 -6.14
CA ALA A 40 5.03 -2.93 -6.22
C ALA A 40 4.88 -2.03 -4.99
N GLU A 41 5.07 -2.57 -3.78
CA GLU A 41 5.02 -1.77 -2.55
C GLU A 41 6.21 -0.81 -2.44
N ALA A 42 7.40 -1.25 -2.88
CA ALA A 42 8.60 -0.43 -2.86
C ALA A 42 8.54 0.71 -3.88
N GLU A 43 8.01 0.44 -5.07
CA GLU A 43 7.80 1.41 -6.14
C GLU A 43 6.74 2.44 -5.76
N GLY A 44 5.60 2.01 -5.22
CA GLY A 44 4.56 2.92 -4.72
C GLY A 44 5.08 3.84 -3.61
N GLN A 45 5.87 3.31 -2.67
CA GLN A 45 6.48 4.10 -1.60
C GLN A 45 7.52 5.09 -2.13
N ALA A 46 8.34 4.68 -3.11
CA ALA A 46 9.31 5.57 -3.75
C ALA A 46 8.59 6.72 -4.47
N GLY A 47 7.57 6.41 -5.28
CA GLY A 47 6.75 7.41 -5.98
C GLY A 47 6.14 8.46 -5.04
N TYR A 48 5.55 8.02 -3.93
CA TYR A 48 5.00 8.95 -2.92
C TYR A 48 6.06 9.88 -2.32
N LEU A 49 7.24 9.37 -1.97
CA LEU A 49 8.30 10.18 -1.37
C LEU A 49 8.90 11.17 -2.37
N THR A 50 9.09 10.74 -3.63
CA THR A 50 9.57 11.60 -4.71
C THR A 50 8.53 12.69 -5.03
N PHE A 51 7.25 12.34 -5.07
CA PHE A 51 6.14 13.31 -5.19
C PHE A 51 6.14 14.32 -4.06
N GLN A 52 6.21 13.87 -2.80
CA GLN A 52 6.19 14.78 -1.65
C GLN A 52 7.39 15.74 -1.69
N SER A 53 8.60 15.24 -1.92
CA SER A 53 9.80 16.10 -1.92
C SER A 53 9.85 17.08 -3.10
N THR A 54 9.31 16.69 -4.26
CA THR A 54 9.42 17.47 -5.50
C THR A 54 8.21 18.38 -5.71
N CYS A 55 7.00 17.83 -5.68
CA CYS A 55 5.78 18.54 -6.03
C CYS A 55 5.31 19.49 -4.94
N THR A 56 5.76 19.33 -3.69
CA THR A 56 5.43 20.25 -2.60
C THR A 56 6.52 21.28 -2.31
N ALA A 57 7.53 21.40 -3.17
CA ALA A 57 8.61 22.38 -2.99
C ALA A 57 8.12 23.84 -3.18
N CYS A 58 7.07 24.05 -3.97
CA CYS A 58 6.56 25.39 -4.32
C CYS A 58 5.17 25.69 -3.73
N HIS A 59 4.32 24.67 -3.54
CA HIS A 59 2.97 24.81 -3.01
C HIS A 59 2.51 23.49 -2.39
N ASP A 60 1.44 23.51 -1.60
CA ASP A 60 0.90 22.28 -1.00
C ASP A 60 0.29 21.34 -2.06
N ALA A 61 0.18 20.05 -1.71
CA ALA A 61 -0.41 19.01 -2.55
C ALA A 61 -1.95 19.09 -2.68
N ASP A 62 -2.59 20.01 -1.96
CA ASP A 62 -4.05 20.20 -2.00
C ASP A 62 -4.54 20.55 -3.41
N THR A 63 -3.71 21.18 -4.23
CA THR A 63 -4.03 21.50 -5.62
C THR A 63 -4.19 20.24 -6.47
N VAL A 64 -3.41 19.19 -6.20
CA VAL A 64 -3.49 17.88 -6.87
C VAL A 64 -4.79 17.18 -6.49
N GLN A 65 -5.11 17.14 -5.19
CA GLN A 65 -6.32 16.50 -4.66
C GLN A 65 -7.61 17.16 -5.17
N ASN A 66 -7.61 18.49 -5.26
CA ASN A 66 -8.79 19.27 -5.63
C ASN A 66 -8.81 19.68 -7.11
N TYR A 67 -7.87 19.21 -7.93
CA TYR A 67 -7.81 19.56 -9.34
C TYR A 67 -9.06 19.06 -10.09
N GLN A 68 -9.78 19.97 -10.76
CA GLN A 68 -10.98 19.70 -11.56
C GLN A 68 -10.77 19.99 -13.06
N GLY A 69 -9.53 20.26 -13.48
CA GLY A 69 -9.23 20.50 -14.88
C GLY A 69 -9.15 19.20 -15.68
N SER A 70 -9.03 19.33 -17.00
CA SER A 70 -8.99 18.19 -17.94
C SER A 70 -7.58 17.78 -18.37
N SER A 71 -6.54 18.47 -17.89
CA SER A 71 -5.17 18.13 -18.26
C SER A 71 -4.75 16.80 -17.66
N SER A 72 -4.02 16.02 -18.43
CA SER A 72 -3.40 14.77 -17.97
C SER A 72 -2.23 15.06 -17.03
N TRP A 73 -1.80 14.05 -16.26
CA TRP A 73 -0.66 14.20 -15.35
C TRP A 73 0.65 14.61 -16.03
N PRO A 74 1.04 14.04 -17.19
CA PRO A 74 2.23 14.48 -17.91
C PRO A 74 2.17 15.97 -18.30
N GLU A 75 1.02 16.46 -18.78
CA GLU A 75 0.85 17.87 -19.14
C GLU A 75 1.00 18.80 -17.94
N ILE A 76 0.50 18.38 -16.76
CA ILE A 76 0.64 19.14 -15.52
C ILE A 76 2.10 19.14 -15.05
N ILE A 77 2.79 18.00 -15.11
CA ILE A 77 4.22 17.90 -14.77
C ILE A 77 5.04 18.85 -15.66
N ASP A 78 4.80 18.84 -16.97
CA ASP A 78 5.47 19.74 -17.91
C ASP A 78 5.16 21.21 -17.63
N LEU A 79 3.92 21.54 -17.25
CA LEU A 79 3.57 22.88 -16.81
C LEU A 79 4.36 23.29 -15.56
N MET A 80 4.50 22.39 -14.57
CA MET A 80 5.26 22.68 -13.36
C MET A 80 6.75 22.84 -13.64
N LYS A 81 7.32 22.05 -14.56
CA LYS A 81 8.69 22.25 -15.05
C LYS A 81 8.85 23.63 -15.70
N GLY A 82 7.85 24.08 -16.45
CA GLY A 82 7.79 25.44 -17.01
C GLY A 82 7.80 26.53 -15.94
N TYR A 83 7.27 26.25 -14.74
CA TYR A 83 7.34 27.13 -13.57
C TYR A 83 8.62 26.99 -12.73
N GLY A 84 9.55 26.12 -13.15
CA GLY A 84 10.85 25.95 -12.51
C GLY A 84 10.96 24.73 -11.60
N ALA A 85 9.97 23.82 -11.60
CA ALA A 85 10.17 22.51 -10.97
C ALA A 85 11.29 21.75 -11.68
N PHE A 86 12.20 21.17 -10.90
CA PHE A 86 13.31 20.39 -11.43
C PHE A 86 13.25 18.98 -10.86
N MET A 87 13.30 18.00 -11.75
CA MET A 87 13.32 16.57 -11.43
C MET A 87 14.07 15.83 -12.55
N LYS A 88 14.72 14.73 -12.20
CA LYS A 88 15.35 13.81 -13.17
C LYS A 88 14.29 12.93 -13.82
N GLU A 89 14.63 12.32 -14.94
CA GLU A 89 13.75 11.40 -15.68
C GLU A 89 13.17 10.27 -14.80
N LYS A 90 14.00 9.64 -13.95
CA LYS A 90 13.54 8.62 -13.01
C LYS A 90 12.56 9.17 -11.95
N GLU A 91 12.81 10.38 -11.47
CA GLU A 91 11.95 11.02 -10.47
C GLU A 91 10.60 11.40 -11.10
N GLU A 92 10.60 11.82 -12.36
CA GLU A 92 9.39 12.07 -13.13
C GLU A 92 8.57 10.80 -13.35
N GLU A 93 9.20 9.68 -13.72
CA GLU A 93 8.51 8.39 -13.88
C GLU A 93 7.87 7.93 -12.56
N GLU A 94 8.61 8.03 -11.45
CA GLU A 94 8.12 7.70 -10.10
C GLU A 94 6.92 8.58 -9.69
N ILE A 95 6.99 9.89 -9.98
CA ILE A 95 5.91 10.84 -9.70
C ILE A 95 4.70 10.53 -10.57
N LEU A 96 4.88 10.30 -11.87
CA LEU A 96 3.80 10.02 -12.81
C LEU A 96 3.06 8.75 -12.40
N HIS A 97 3.80 7.67 -12.12
CA HIS A 97 3.20 6.42 -11.65
C HIS A 97 2.38 6.64 -10.38
N TYR A 98 2.93 7.35 -9.39
CA TYR A 98 2.21 7.67 -8.15
C TYR A 98 0.93 8.50 -8.43
N LEU A 99 1.00 9.51 -9.30
CA LEU A 99 -0.15 10.35 -9.63
C LEU A 99 -1.25 9.57 -10.34
N GLU A 100 -0.91 8.67 -11.26
CA GLU A 100 -1.88 7.83 -11.97
C GLU A 100 -2.55 6.81 -11.05
N GLU A 101 -1.81 6.25 -10.09
CA GLU A 101 -2.34 5.28 -9.12
C GLU A 101 -3.19 5.94 -8.03
N ALA A 102 -2.68 7.01 -7.41
CA ALA A 102 -3.34 7.67 -6.28
C ALA A 102 -4.45 8.64 -6.70
N TYR A 103 -4.36 9.19 -7.91
CA TYR A 103 -5.28 10.20 -8.43
C TYR A 103 -5.63 9.91 -9.90
N PRO A 104 -6.32 8.79 -10.20
CA PRO A 104 -6.63 8.38 -11.56
C PRO A 104 -7.53 9.42 -12.26
N ARG A 105 -7.21 9.74 -13.52
CA ARG A 105 -7.95 10.66 -14.38
C ARG A 105 -8.06 10.12 -15.80
#